data_AF-A0A2M4CL13-F1
#
_entry.id   AF-A0A2M4CL13-F1
#
_cell.length_a   1.000
_cell.length_b   1.000
_cell.length_c   1.000
_cell.angle_alpha   90.00
_cell.angle_beta   90.00
_cell.angle_gamma   90.00
#
_symmetry.space_group_name_H-M   'P 1'
#
loop_
_entity.id
_entity.type
_entity.pdbx_description
1 polymer ?
#
loop_
_entity_poly.entity_id
_entity_poly.type
_entity_poly.pdbx_seq_one_letter_code
_entity_poly.pdbx_strand_id
1 'polypeptide(L)'
;MECLRRLLRLMYFLGILSITYNSRKGIYESYRHSKLQFAVLLSSAMLGASYVIYRSPIESILYRPAQLMFDFTIYIVNCLAFCAICLVFPLAIYRGRQHLADALNALLQNDLLLRQASGKVLEYKQPKSFEMFVLWNSTVFTVLLALAFMILYKQNEGFLQFYVGVCIYLFVGIALDWTFGLCGLIILIGVAQLTAATDHPQHDKECLQNMDQHFGRFCILYERIVNVVRPRLSAYSGLLVTFYCPLLVFQCAVKTLDSLFPASDLVNLNDRMLFAFGILWLVNDIKKFVVFLIISEILKQKVSYLLQLLFSIGEVDKRYKNHTRINNHS
;
A
#
# COMPACT_ATOMS: atom_id res chain seq x y z
N MET A 1 7.89 -13.25 -8.59
CA MET A 1 6.62 -12.61 -8.97
C MET A 1 5.35 -13.37 -8.54
N GLU A 2 5.44 -14.58 -7.99
CA GLU A 2 4.25 -15.33 -7.53
C GLU A 2 3.52 -14.66 -6.36
N CYS A 3 4.27 -14.05 -5.44
CA CYS A 3 3.73 -13.27 -4.32
C CYS A 3 2.75 -12.20 -4.80
N LEU A 4 3.17 -11.38 -5.75
CA LEU A 4 2.33 -10.37 -6.39
C LEU A 4 1.07 -11.00 -7.00
N ARG A 5 1.19 -12.10 -7.75
CA ARG A 5 0.04 -12.76 -8.39
C ARG A 5 -0.98 -13.26 -7.38
N ARG A 6 -0.53 -13.78 -6.22
CA ARG A 6 -1.41 -14.24 -5.14
C ARG A 6 -2.18 -13.08 -4.52
N LEU A 7 -1.51 -11.99 -4.16
CA LEU A 7 -2.17 -10.79 -3.65
C LEU A 7 -3.17 -10.20 -4.66
N LEU A 8 -2.78 -10.06 -5.93
CA LEU A 8 -3.67 -9.58 -6.99
C LEU A 8 -4.90 -10.46 -7.16
N ARG A 9 -4.76 -11.78 -7.05
CA ARG A 9 -5.89 -12.73 -7.13
C ARG A 9 -6.85 -12.57 -5.96
N LEU A 10 -6.33 -12.37 -4.75
CA LEU A 10 -7.17 -12.13 -3.56
C LEU A 10 -7.91 -10.79 -3.66
N MET A 11 -7.22 -9.71 -4.08
CA MET A 11 -7.84 -8.41 -4.31
C MET A 11 -8.89 -8.45 -5.44
N TYR A 12 -8.64 -9.26 -6.48
CA TYR A 12 -9.62 -9.48 -7.55
C TYR A 12 -10.85 -10.25 -7.02
N PHE A 13 -10.65 -11.27 -6.20
CA PHE A 13 -11.74 -12.05 -5.59
C PHE A 13 -12.64 -11.17 -4.69
N LEU A 14 -12.05 -10.24 -3.93
CA LEU A 14 -12.81 -9.25 -3.16
C LEU A 14 -13.45 -8.14 -4.02
N GLY A 15 -13.28 -8.17 -5.35
CA GLY A 15 -13.81 -7.15 -6.25
C GLY A 15 -13.11 -5.80 -6.15
N ILE A 16 -12.01 -5.70 -5.41
CA ILE A 16 -11.26 -4.45 -5.22
C ILE A 16 -10.49 -4.10 -6.48
N LEU A 17 -9.81 -5.07 -7.11
CA LEU A 17 -8.91 -4.80 -8.22
C LEU A 17 -9.46 -5.30 -9.56
N SER A 18 -9.27 -4.51 -10.62
CA SER A 18 -9.70 -4.82 -11.99
C SER A 18 -8.55 -5.21 -12.93
N ILE A 19 -7.49 -5.83 -12.40
CA ILE A 19 -6.31 -6.24 -13.18
C ILE A 19 -6.16 -7.75 -13.11
N THR A 20 -5.91 -8.36 -14.27
CA THR A 20 -5.72 -9.80 -14.42
C THR A 20 -4.44 -10.12 -15.18
N TYR A 21 -3.75 -11.19 -14.78
CA TYR A 21 -2.59 -11.68 -15.52
C TYR A 21 -3.04 -12.60 -16.66
N ASN A 22 -2.73 -12.22 -17.90
CA ASN A 22 -3.01 -13.02 -19.08
C ASN A 22 -1.83 -13.96 -19.34
N SER A 23 -1.99 -15.25 -18.99
CA SER A 23 -0.92 -16.25 -19.15
C SER A 23 -0.53 -16.48 -20.61
N ARG A 24 -1.46 -16.30 -21.57
CA ARG A 24 -1.18 -16.50 -23.00
C ARG A 24 -0.29 -15.41 -23.57
N LYS A 25 -0.55 -14.15 -23.19
CA LYS A 25 0.25 -13.00 -23.65
C LYS A 25 1.44 -12.71 -22.73
N GLY A 26 1.47 -13.30 -21.55
CA GLY A 26 2.49 -13.04 -20.54
C GLY A 26 2.47 -11.62 -19.98
N ILE A 27 1.34 -10.91 -20.02
CA ILE A 27 1.22 -9.50 -19.58
C ILE A 27 0.04 -9.30 -18.62
N TYR A 28 0.11 -8.26 -17.81
CA TYR A 28 -0.99 -7.75 -16.99
C TYR A 28 -1.87 -6.84 -17.85
N GLU A 29 -3.16 -7.13 -17.88
CA GLU A 29 -4.15 -6.36 -18.63
C GLU A 29 -5.29 -5.92 -17.70
N SER A 30 -5.88 -4.76 -18.02
CA SER A 30 -7.13 -4.32 -17.39
C SER A 30 -8.25 -5.30 -17.77
N TYR A 31 -9.07 -5.66 -16.79
CA TYR A 31 -10.21 -6.55 -16.98
C TYR A 31 -11.25 -5.93 -17.93
N ARG A 32 -11.82 -6.77 -18.81
CA ARG A 32 -12.76 -6.34 -19.87
C ARG A 32 -14.04 -5.72 -19.31
N HIS A 33 -14.53 -6.20 -18.17
CA HIS A 33 -15.71 -5.63 -17.49
C HIS A 33 -15.35 -4.68 -16.34
N SER A 34 -14.19 -4.01 -16.40
CA SER A 34 -13.75 -3.04 -15.39
C SER A 34 -14.77 -1.92 -15.12
N LYS A 35 -15.57 -1.52 -16.12
CA LYS A 35 -16.66 -0.54 -15.94
C LYS A 35 -17.78 -1.05 -15.03
N LEU A 36 -18.20 -2.31 -15.23
CA LEU A 36 -19.25 -2.94 -14.41
C LEU A 36 -18.75 -3.12 -12.98
N GLN A 37 -17.54 -3.63 -12.81
CA GLN A 37 -16.92 -3.78 -11.49
C GLN A 37 -16.82 -2.45 -10.76
N PHE A 38 -16.42 -1.37 -11.45
CA PHE A 38 -16.42 -0.03 -10.88
C PHE A 38 -17.83 0.44 -10.50
N ALA A 39 -18.84 0.24 -11.36
CA ALA A 39 -20.21 0.62 -11.06
C ALA A 39 -20.74 -0.11 -9.81
N VAL A 40 -20.46 -1.41 -9.69
CA VAL A 40 -20.84 -2.22 -8.52
C VAL A 40 -20.11 -1.73 -7.26
N LEU A 41 -18.79 -1.56 -7.33
CA LEU A 41 -17.98 -1.10 -6.19
C LEU A 41 -18.39 0.31 -5.76
N LEU A 42 -18.58 1.24 -6.68
CA LEU A 42 -19.05 2.60 -6.40
C LEU A 42 -20.45 2.59 -5.80
N SER A 43 -21.39 1.83 -6.36
CA SER A 43 -22.75 1.73 -5.83
C SER A 43 -22.75 1.16 -4.42
N SER A 44 -21.97 0.10 -4.16
CA SER A 44 -21.82 -0.47 -2.82
C SER A 44 -21.20 0.52 -1.83
N ALA A 45 -20.22 1.32 -2.27
CA ALA A 45 -19.58 2.32 -1.43
C ALA A 45 -20.52 3.49 -1.12
N MET A 46 -21.32 3.93 -2.10
CA MET A 46 -22.36 4.95 -1.89
C MET A 46 -23.44 4.45 -0.93
N LEU A 47 -23.95 3.23 -1.12
CA LEU A 47 -24.91 2.62 -0.21
C LEU A 47 -24.35 2.48 1.20
N GLY A 48 -23.10 2.02 1.33
CA GLY A 48 -22.42 1.92 2.63
C GLY A 48 -22.23 3.27 3.31
N ALA A 49 -21.81 4.30 2.55
CA ALA A 49 -21.66 5.66 3.05
C ALA A 49 -23.00 6.26 3.47
N SER A 50 -24.06 6.13 2.65
CA SER A 50 -25.41 6.59 2.99
C SER A 50 -25.95 5.88 4.23
N TYR A 51 -25.71 4.57 4.35
CA TYR A 51 -26.11 3.80 5.52
C TYR A 51 -25.43 4.32 6.79
N VAL A 52 -24.12 4.55 6.74
CA VAL A 52 -23.34 5.11 7.84
C VAL A 52 -23.85 6.51 8.20
N ILE A 53 -24.03 7.41 7.23
CA ILE A 53 -24.56 8.77 7.48
C ILE A 53 -25.96 8.72 8.12
N TYR A 54 -26.84 7.86 7.63
CA TYR A 54 -28.21 7.75 8.15
C TYR A 54 -28.22 7.25 9.60
N ARG A 55 -27.39 6.26 9.90
CA ARG A 55 -27.41 5.57 11.20
C ARG A 55 -26.65 6.31 12.28
N SER A 56 -25.54 6.94 11.92
CA SER A 56 -24.57 7.44 12.88
C SER A 56 -25.08 8.61 13.78
N PRO A 57 -26.11 9.42 13.43
CA PRO A 57 -26.71 10.40 14.35
C PRO A 57 -27.52 9.72 15.46
N ILE A 58 -28.19 8.61 15.15
CA ILE A 58 -29.00 7.84 16.11
C ILE A 58 -28.09 7.25 17.20
N GLU A 59 -26.86 6.89 16.83
CA GLU A 59 -25.85 6.39 17.75
C GLU A 59 -25.18 7.54 18.53
N SER A 60 -24.85 8.65 17.88
CA SER A 60 -24.28 9.83 18.55
C SER A 60 -25.18 10.39 19.66
N ILE A 61 -26.50 10.47 19.42
CA ILE A 61 -27.47 11.00 20.39
C ILE A 61 -27.64 10.06 21.60
N LEU A 62 -27.46 8.74 21.40
CA LEU A 62 -27.64 7.73 22.45
C LEU A 62 -26.44 7.63 23.40
N TYR A 63 -25.22 7.95 22.94
CA TYR A 63 -23.98 7.63 23.66
C TYR A 63 -23.23 8.82 24.30
N ARG A 64 -23.46 10.09 23.89
CA ARG A 64 -22.84 11.27 24.53
C ARG A 64 -23.76 12.50 24.55
N PRO A 65 -24.72 12.58 25.49
CA PRO A 65 -25.63 13.73 25.58
C PRO A 65 -25.00 15.01 26.17
N ALA A 66 -23.80 14.97 26.77
CA ALA A 66 -23.33 16.04 27.66
C ALA A 66 -22.32 17.07 27.07
N GLN A 67 -21.74 16.86 25.88
CA GLN A 67 -20.77 17.79 25.25
C GLN A 67 -21.14 18.11 23.79
N LEU A 68 -22.31 18.73 23.61
CA LEU A 68 -23.10 18.70 22.37
C LEU A 68 -22.45 19.24 21.09
N MET A 69 -21.63 20.31 21.12
CA MET A 69 -21.21 20.97 19.87
C MET A 69 -19.89 20.45 19.31
N PHE A 70 -18.93 20.13 20.19
CA PHE A 70 -17.60 19.71 19.78
C PHE A 70 -17.61 18.25 19.28
N ASP A 71 -18.30 17.36 20.01
CA ASP A 71 -18.47 15.96 19.61
C ASP A 71 -19.27 15.83 18.30
N PHE A 72 -20.29 16.68 18.11
CA PHE A 72 -21.07 16.71 16.88
C PHE A 72 -20.24 17.19 15.67
N THR A 73 -19.33 18.14 15.87
CA THR A 73 -18.41 18.59 14.83
C THR A 73 -17.41 17.49 14.45
N ILE A 74 -16.82 16.82 15.44
CA ILE A 74 -15.91 15.68 15.21
C ILE A 74 -16.62 14.59 14.41
N TYR A 75 -17.84 14.30 14.80
CA TYR A 75 -18.70 13.33 14.17
C TYR A 75 -18.98 13.67 12.69
N ILE A 76 -19.38 14.92 12.38
CA ILE A 76 -19.62 15.36 11.00
C ILE A 76 -18.36 15.21 10.16
N VAL A 77 -17.22 15.67 10.68
CA VAL A 77 -15.95 15.59 9.96
C VAL A 77 -15.57 14.13 9.68
N ASN A 78 -15.74 13.22 10.65
CA ASN A 78 -15.45 11.80 10.46
C ASN A 78 -16.38 11.16 9.41
N CYS A 79 -17.69 11.48 9.44
CA CYS A 79 -18.64 11.01 8.44
C CYS A 79 -18.29 11.50 7.04
N LEU A 80 -17.99 12.80 6.89
CA LEU A 80 -17.60 13.39 5.61
C LEU A 80 -16.30 12.77 5.07
N ALA A 81 -15.32 12.56 5.94
CA ALA A 81 -14.06 11.94 5.56
C ALA A 81 -14.24 10.47 5.16
N PHE A 82 -15.06 9.71 5.89
CA PHE A 82 -15.40 8.35 5.52
C PHE A 82 -16.10 8.28 4.16
N CYS A 83 -17.05 9.18 3.91
CA CYS A 83 -17.73 9.28 2.62
C CYS A 83 -16.76 9.66 1.50
N ALA A 84 -15.86 10.60 1.76
CA ALA A 84 -14.82 10.98 0.81
C ALA A 84 -13.95 9.77 0.45
N ILE A 85 -13.53 8.95 1.42
CA ILE A 85 -12.79 7.71 1.15
C ILE A 85 -13.63 6.72 0.35
N CYS A 86 -14.89 6.51 0.72
CA CYS A 86 -15.79 5.59 0.00
C CYS A 86 -15.97 5.98 -1.48
N LEU A 87 -15.94 7.27 -1.81
CA LEU A 87 -16.03 7.76 -3.18
C LEU A 87 -14.68 7.75 -3.91
N VAL A 88 -13.63 8.20 -3.22
CA VAL A 88 -12.27 8.30 -3.78
C VAL A 88 -11.69 6.93 -4.03
N PHE A 89 -11.98 5.93 -3.19
CA PHE A 89 -11.39 4.61 -3.29
C PHE A 89 -11.74 3.86 -4.60
N PRO A 90 -13.02 3.63 -4.95
CA PRO A 90 -13.38 3.03 -6.23
C PRO A 90 -12.88 3.85 -7.43
N LEU A 91 -12.91 5.18 -7.31
CA LEU A 91 -12.48 6.09 -8.38
C LEU A 91 -10.97 6.00 -8.64
N ALA A 92 -10.16 6.00 -7.57
CA ALA A 92 -8.70 5.90 -7.64
C ALA A 92 -8.28 4.56 -8.28
N ILE A 93 -8.88 3.45 -7.83
CA ILE A 93 -8.62 2.13 -8.40
C ILE A 93 -9.01 2.09 -9.88
N TYR A 94 -10.21 2.57 -10.22
CA TYR A 94 -10.68 2.55 -11.60
C TYR A 94 -9.79 3.40 -12.51
N ARG A 95 -9.51 4.66 -12.16
CA ARG A 95 -8.67 5.55 -12.98
C ARG A 95 -7.23 5.07 -13.05
N GLY A 96 -6.68 4.61 -11.94
CA GLY A 96 -5.29 4.17 -11.85
C GLY A 96 -5.01 2.77 -12.42
N ARG A 97 -6.03 2.00 -12.82
CA ARG A 97 -5.85 0.60 -13.26
C ARG A 97 -4.86 0.41 -14.41
N GLN A 98 -4.83 1.34 -15.36
CA GLN A 98 -3.90 1.29 -16.50
C GLN A 98 -2.49 1.58 -16.02
N HIS A 99 -2.31 2.62 -15.21
CA HIS A 99 -1.00 2.94 -14.62
C HIS A 99 -0.45 1.78 -13.79
N LEU A 100 -1.29 1.15 -12.98
CA LEU A 100 -0.89 -0.02 -12.21
C LEU A 100 -0.51 -1.19 -13.13
N ALA A 101 -1.29 -1.49 -14.18
CA ALA A 101 -0.94 -2.54 -15.14
C ALA A 101 0.40 -2.26 -15.83
N ASP A 102 0.66 -1.02 -16.25
CA ASP A 102 1.92 -0.59 -16.86
C ASP A 102 3.10 -0.79 -15.89
N ALA A 103 2.93 -0.40 -14.62
CA ALA A 103 3.95 -0.59 -13.58
C ALA A 103 4.27 -2.07 -13.36
N LEU A 104 3.24 -2.93 -13.32
CA LEU A 104 3.41 -4.38 -13.17
C LEU A 104 4.09 -5.01 -14.39
N ASN A 105 3.74 -4.55 -15.61
CA ASN A 105 4.38 -4.99 -16.84
C ASN A 105 5.84 -4.56 -16.91
N ALA A 106 6.16 -3.35 -16.45
CA ALA A 106 7.54 -2.87 -16.35
C ALA A 106 8.39 -3.74 -15.39
N LEU A 107 7.85 -4.08 -14.22
CA LEU A 107 8.52 -5.00 -13.29
C LEU A 107 8.65 -6.42 -13.86
N LEU A 108 7.66 -6.87 -14.64
CA LEU A 108 7.74 -8.18 -15.29
C LEU A 108 8.83 -8.22 -16.36
N GLN A 109 8.97 -7.15 -17.15
CA GLN A 109 10.06 -7.02 -18.12
C GLN A 109 11.43 -6.99 -17.43
N ASN A 110 11.55 -6.33 -16.28
CA ASN A 110 12.78 -6.36 -15.48
C ASN A 110 13.12 -7.78 -15.02
N ASP A 111 12.12 -8.54 -14.53
CA ASP A 111 12.31 -9.93 -14.11
C ASP A 111 12.78 -10.82 -15.26
N LEU A 112 12.24 -10.61 -16.48
CA LEU A 112 12.68 -11.33 -17.68
C LEU A 112 14.12 -11.00 -18.06
N LEU A 113 14.50 -9.71 -18.04
CA LEU A 113 15.87 -9.28 -18.33
C LEU A 113 16.88 -9.87 -17.33
N LEU A 114 16.54 -9.88 -16.04
CA LEU A 114 17.41 -10.44 -14.99
C LEU A 114 17.56 -11.97 -15.11
N ARG A 115 16.48 -12.67 -15.51
CA ARG A 115 16.56 -14.12 -15.76
C ARG A 115 17.42 -14.45 -16.97
N GLN A 116 17.28 -13.68 -18.05
CA GLN A 116 18.13 -13.86 -19.24
C GLN A 116 19.61 -13.63 -18.91
N ALA A 117 19.91 -12.65 -18.06
CA ALA A 117 21.28 -12.32 -17.67
C ALA A 117 21.91 -13.32 -16.69
N SER A 118 21.16 -13.83 -15.72
CA SER A 118 21.70 -14.67 -14.64
C SER A 118 21.50 -16.18 -14.86
N GLY A 119 20.62 -16.57 -15.79
CA GLY A 119 20.17 -17.95 -15.97
C GLY A 119 19.39 -18.52 -14.78
N LYS A 120 19.20 -17.74 -13.71
CA LYS A 120 18.58 -18.16 -12.45
C LYS A 120 17.28 -17.39 -12.22
N VAL A 121 16.34 -18.05 -11.55
CA VAL A 121 15.10 -17.42 -11.12
C VAL A 121 15.39 -16.56 -9.89
N LEU A 122 15.00 -15.29 -9.91
CA LEU A 122 15.20 -14.39 -8.78
C LEU A 122 14.32 -14.79 -7.59
N GLU A 123 14.93 -14.99 -6.43
CA GLU A 123 14.22 -15.32 -5.19
C GLU A 123 13.74 -14.06 -4.47
N TYR A 124 12.42 -13.85 -4.44
CA TYR A 124 11.79 -12.69 -3.81
C TYR A 124 11.47 -12.93 -2.32
N LYS A 125 12.48 -13.27 -1.49
CA LYS A 125 12.27 -13.59 -0.06
C LYS A 125 11.62 -12.45 0.73
N GLN A 126 12.19 -11.25 0.65
CA GLN A 126 11.68 -10.07 1.36
C GLN A 126 10.26 -9.67 0.90
N PRO A 127 9.97 -9.53 -0.42
CA PRO A 127 8.60 -9.28 -0.88
C PRO A 127 7.60 -10.37 -0.46
N LYS A 128 7.99 -11.65 -0.43
CA LYS A 128 7.13 -12.75 -0.02
C LYS A 128 6.79 -12.68 1.48
N SER A 129 7.77 -12.36 2.32
CA SER A 129 7.55 -12.14 3.75
C SER A 129 6.61 -10.96 3.98
N PHE A 130 6.85 -9.85 3.27
CA PHE A 130 6.02 -8.66 3.35
C PHE A 130 4.56 -8.91 2.92
N GLU A 131 4.34 -9.61 1.80
CA GLU A 131 2.99 -9.99 1.36
C GLU A 131 2.25 -10.81 2.42
N MET A 132 2.92 -11.82 2.99
CA MET A 132 2.34 -12.64 4.06
C MET A 132 2.01 -11.80 5.29
N PHE A 133 2.91 -10.88 5.68
CA PHE A 133 2.66 -9.96 6.77
C PHE A 133 1.44 -9.08 6.51
N VAL A 134 1.31 -8.45 5.33
CA VAL A 134 0.14 -7.62 4.98
C VAL A 134 -1.16 -8.45 5.07
N LEU A 135 -1.17 -9.63 4.45
CA LEU A 135 -2.36 -10.48 4.40
C LEU A 135 -2.80 -10.95 5.80
N TRP A 136 -1.88 -11.51 6.57
CA TRP A 136 -2.18 -12.02 7.91
C TRP A 136 -2.53 -10.90 8.88
N ASN A 137 -1.73 -9.84 8.90
CA ASN A 137 -1.93 -8.74 9.82
C ASN A 137 -3.28 -8.05 9.57
N SER A 138 -3.64 -7.79 8.31
CA SER A 138 -4.94 -7.17 8.00
C SER A 138 -6.10 -8.12 8.29
N THR A 139 -6.02 -9.40 7.88
CA THR A 139 -7.11 -10.37 8.07
C THR A 139 -7.35 -10.69 9.55
N VAL A 140 -6.30 -11.00 10.31
CA VAL A 140 -6.41 -11.34 11.74
C VAL A 140 -6.97 -10.14 12.51
N PHE A 141 -6.47 -8.95 12.21
CA PHE A 141 -6.95 -7.72 12.84
C PHE A 141 -8.42 -7.45 12.57
N THR A 142 -8.84 -7.56 11.30
CA THR A 142 -10.25 -7.39 10.91
C THR A 142 -11.15 -8.42 11.59
N VAL A 143 -10.74 -9.69 11.64
CA VAL A 143 -11.51 -10.75 12.31
C VAL A 143 -11.59 -10.50 13.81
N LEU A 144 -10.48 -10.13 14.46
CA LEU A 144 -10.43 -9.82 15.88
C LEU A 144 -11.41 -8.68 16.21
N LEU A 145 -11.37 -7.58 15.46
CA LEU A 145 -12.30 -6.47 15.66
C LEU A 145 -13.74 -6.87 15.39
N ALA A 146 -14.02 -7.61 14.31
CA ALA A 146 -15.36 -8.07 13.99
C ALA A 146 -15.95 -8.93 15.13
N LEU A 147 -15.15 -9.83 15.71
CA LEU A 147 -15.56 -10.67 16.84
C LEU A 147 -15.72 -9.85 18.13
N ALA A 148 -14.81 -8.91 18.40
CA ALA A 148 -14.89 -8.03 19.54
C ALA A 148 -16.17 -7.18 19.53
N PHE A 149 -16.48 -6.53 18.41
CA PHE A 149 -17.71 -5.78 18.24
C PHE A 149 -18.95 -6.67 18.31
N MET A 150 -18.88 -7.90 17.80
CA MET A 150 -19.98 -8.86 17.94
C MET A 150 -20.27 -9.19 19.42
N ILE A 151 -19.23 -9.45 20.21
CA ILE A 151 -19.36 -9.79 21.63
C ILE A 151 -19.88 -8.60 22.43
N LEU A 152 -19.29 -7.41 22.22
CA LEU A 152 -19.63 -6.19 22.98
C LEU A 152 -21.08 -5.74 22.74
N TYR A 153 -21.60 -5.92 21.52
CA TYR A 153 -22.88 -5.32 21.12
C TYR A 153 -24.04 -6.33 20.97
N LYS A 154 -23.82 -7.63 21.22
CA LYS A 154 -24.83 -8.67 21.04
C LYS A 154 -26.14 -8.41 21.81
N GLN A 155 -26.06 -7.75 22.96
CA GLN A 155 -27.21 -7.52 23.84
C GLN A 155 -28.00 -6.24 23.51
N ASN A 156 -27.53 -5.39 22.59
CA ASN A 156 -28.21 -4.15 22.27
C ASN A 156 -29.39 -4.38 21.31
N GLU A 157 -30.52 -3.74 21.60
CA GLU A 157 -31.63 -3.62 20.65
C GLU A 157 -31.13 -2.85 19.42
N GLY A 158 -31.14 -3.49 18.26
CA GLY A 158 -30.52 -2.94 17.03
C GLY A 158 -29.10 -3.41 16.73
N PHE A 159 -28.60 -4.45 17.41
CA PHE A 159 -27.29 -5.09 17.14
C PHE A 159 -26.98 -5.25 15.65
N LEU A 160 -27.92 -5.82 14.87
CA LEU A 160 -27.69 -6.10 13.46
C LEU A 160 -27.36 -4.82 12.68
N GLN A 161 -28.06 -3.73 12.96
CA GLN A 161 -27.87 -2.46 12.26
C GLN A 161 -26.50 -1.86 12.59
N PHE A 162 -26.12 -1.85 13.86
CA PHE A 162 -24.79 -1.40 14.28
C PHE A 162 -23.68 -2.26 13.66
N TYR A 163 -23.85 -3.58 13.70
CA TYR A 163 -22.87 -4.54 13.19
C TYR A 163 -22.64 -4.39 11.67
N VAL A 164 -23.70 -4.13 10.89
CA VAL A 164 -23.56 -3.83 9.46
C VAL A 164 -22.69 -2.59 9.24
N GLY A 165 -22.88 -1.53 10.03
CA GLY A 165 -22.03 -0.33 9.98
C GLY A 165 -20.56 -0.66 10.23
N VAL A 166 -20.27 -1.42 11.29
CA VAL A 166 -18.92 -1.90 11.62
C VAL A 166 -18.33 -2.73 10.48
N CYS A 167 -19.10 -3.64 9.88
CA CYS A 167 -18.64 -4.43 8.74
C CYS A 167 -18.25 -3.57 7.54
N ILE A 168 -18.99 -2.49 7.26
CA ILE A 168 -18.64 -1.55 6.18
C ILE A 168 -17.31 -0.86 6.49
N TYR A 169 -17.11 -0.34 7.71
CA TYR A 169 -15.84 0.26 8.11
C TYR A 169 -14.67 -0.72 8.02
N LEU A 170 -14.86 -1.96 8.48
CA LEU A 170 -13.86 -3.02 8.41
C LEU A 170 -13.53 -3.38 6.96
N PHE A 171 -14.52 -3.45 6.08
CA PHE A 171 -14.33 -3.70 4.65
C PHE A 171 -13.51 -2.59 3.98
N VAL A 172 -13.82 -1.32 4.25
CA VAL A 172 -13.03 -0.19 3.74
C VAL A 172 -11.60 -0.25 4.31
N GLY A 173 -11.45 -0.60 5.59
CA GLY A 173 -10.16 -0.74 6.26
C GLY A 173 -9.26 -1.81 5.62
N ILE A 174 -9.78 -3.02 5.39
CA ILE A 174 -9.04 -4.12 4.73
C ILE A 174 -8.72 -3.78 3.28
N ALA A 175 -9.62 -3.09 2.57
CA ALA A 175 -9.42 -2.71 1.18
C ALA A 175 -8.29 -1.68 1.03
N LEU A 176 -8.21 -0.70 1.95
CA LEU A 176 -7.09 0.24 2.02
C LEU A 176 -5.78 -0.45 2.41
N ASP A 177 -5.80 -1.33 3.42
CA ASP A 177 -4.65 -2.13 3.85
C ASP A 177 -4.00 -2.87 2.66
N TRP A 178 -4.83 -3.60 1.90
CA TRP A 178 -4.34 -4.38 0.78
C TRP A 178 -3.88 -3.51 -0.37
N THR A 179 -4.49 -2.35 -0.57
CA THR A 179 -4.08 -1.40 -1.62
C THR A 179 -2.73 -0.77 -1.32
N PHE A 180 -2.51 -0.29 -0.09
CA PHE A 180 -1.20 0.22 0.33
C PHE A 180 -0.15 -0.89 0.39
N GLY A 181 -0.53 -2.08 0.85
CA GLY A 181 0.32 -3.27 0.83
C GLY A 181 0.74 -3.67 -0.57
N LEU A 182 -0.15 -3.61 -1.56
CA LEU A 182 0.19 -3.85 -2.97
C LEU A 182 1.22 -2.82 -3.46
N CYS A 183 1.02 -1.54 -3.14
CA CYS A 183 1.96 -0.49 -3.52
C CYS A 183 3.35 -0.72 -2.90
N GLY A 184 3.40 -1.05 -1.61
CA GLY A 184 4.64 -1.42 -0.92
C GLY A 184 5.31 -2.65 -1.54
N LEU A 185 4.52 -3.66 -1.91
CA LEU A 185 5.03 -4.88 -2.53
C LEU A 185 5.67 -4.60 -3.90
N ILE A 186 5.06 -3.75 -4.71
CA ILE A 186 5.60 -3.30 -6.01
C ILE A 186 6.95 -2.60 -5.82
N ILE A 187 7.04 -1.70 -4.83
CA ILE A 187 8.29 -1.01 -4.50
C ILE A 187 9.37 -2.01 -4.05
N LEU A 188 9.04 -2.93 -3.15
CA LEU A 188 9.99 -3.95 -2.66
C LEU A 188 10.48 -4.88 -3.77
N ILE A 189 9.61 -5.23 -4.73
CA ILE A 189 10.01 -5.99 -5.91
C ILE A 189 11.01 -5.19 -6.74
N GLY A 190 10.76 -3.90 -6.98
CA GLY A 190 11.71 -3.02 -7.68
C GLY A 190 13.06 -2.94 -6.96
N VAL A 191 13.07 -2.80 -5.63
CA VAL A 191 14.30 -2.83 -4.82
C VAL A 191 15.05 -4.15 -4.94
N ALA A 192 14.35 -5.28 -4.89
CA ALA A 192 14.95 -6.60 -5.06
C ALA A 192 15.57 -6.78 -6.45
N GLN A 193 14.90 -6.28 -7.50
CA GLN A 193 15.41 -6.30 -8.87
C GLN A 193 16.66 -5.44 -9.04
N LEU A 194 16.69 -4.24 -8.44
CA LEU A 194 17.89 -3.39 -8.44
C LEU A 194 19.04 -4.04 -7.69
N THR A 195 18.76 -4.65 -6.53
CA THR A 195 19.79 -5.34 -5.73
C THR A 195 20.36 -6.54 -6.50
N ALA A 196 19.50 -7.31 -7.17
CA ALA A 196 19.94 -8.43 -8.01
C ALA A 196 20.79 -7.99 -9.22
N ALA A 197 20.53 -6.80 -9.76
CA ALA A 197 21.34 -6.24 -10.84
C ALA A 197 22.74 -5.79 -10.35
N THR A 198 22.88 -5.47 -9.06
CA THR A 198 24.12 -4.96 -8.46
C THR A 198 24.95 -6.03 -7.77
N ASP A 199 24.31 -7.09 -7.27
CA ASP A 199 25.00 -8.21 -6.65
C ASP A 199 25.81 -8.95 -7.73
N HIS A 200 27.14 -8.85 -7.66
CA HIS A 200 28.06 -9.59 -8.52
C HIS A 200 28.95 -10.55 -7.72
N PRO A 201 29.19 -11.77 -8.24
CA PRO A 201 30.29 -12.60 -7.82
C PRO A 201 31.61 -11.94 -8.24
N GLN A 202 32.39 -11.48 -7.27
CA GLN A 202 33.68 -10.79 -7.44
C GLN A 202 34.81 -11.67 -8.04
N HIS A 203 34.51 -12.78 -8.74
CA HIS A 203 35.49 -13.86 -8.82
C HIS A 203 36.33 -14.03 -10.10
N ASP A 204 36.11 -13.32 -11.21
CA ASP A 204 36.92 -13.56 -12.41
C ASP A 204 37.38 -12.35 -13.22
N LYS A 205 38.59 -12.48 -13.80
CA LYS A 205 39.37 -11.47 -14.53
C LYS A 205 38.80 -11.09 -15.92
N GLU A 206 37.72 -11.72 -16.39
CA GLU A 206 36.92 -11.27 -17.55
C GLU A 206 36.09 -9.99 -17.27
N CYS A 207 36.34 -9.34 -16.13
CA CYS A 207 35.57 -8.31 -15.49
C CYS A 207 35.28 -7.05 -16.34
N LEU A 208 36.20 -6.57 -17.18
CA LEU A 208 36.02 -5.28 -17.85
C LEU A 208 34.97 -5.27 -18.96
N GLN A 209 34.89 -6.32 -19.80
CA GLN A 209 33.91 -6.38 -20.90
C GLN A 209 32.49 -6.68 -20.38
N ASN A 210 32.39 -7.42 -19.27
CA ASN A 210 31.12 -7.68 -18.59
C ASN A 210 30.62 -6.46 -17.80
N MET A 211 31.50 -5.62 -17.25
CA MET A 211 31.13 -4.42 -16.49
C MET A 211 30.24 -3.46 -17.29
N ASP A 212 30.54 -3.21 -18.57
CA ASP A 212 29.72 -2.34 -19.42
C ASP A 212 28.32 -2.92 -19.66
N GLN A 213 28.20 -4.24 -19.87
CA GLN A 213 26.90 -4.90 -19.98
C GLN A 213 26.11 -4.88 -18.65
N HIS A 214 26.77 -5.08 -17.52
CA HIS A 214 26.14 -5.05 -16.20
C HIS A 214 25.66 -3.65 -15.84
N PHE A 215 26.49 -2.64 -16.08
CA PHE A 215 26.14 -1.24 -15.90
C PHE A 215 24.98 -0.84 -16.81
N GLY A 216 25.02 -1.23 -18.08
CA GLY A 216 23.93 -1.01 -19.03
C GLY A 216 22.61 -1.61 -18.56
N ARG A 217 22.62 -2.86 -18.07
CA ARG A 217 21.43 -3.52 -17.50
C ARG A 217 20.92 -2.80 -16.25
N PHE A 218 21.82 -2.43 -15.34
CA PHE A 218 21.45 -1.67 -14.15
C PHE A 218 20.76 -0.36 -14.52
N CYS A 219 21.34 0.41 -15.44
CA CYS A 219 20.79 1.66 -15.93
C CYS A 219 19.38 1.46 -16.54
N ILE A 220 19.18 0.42 -17.35
CA ILE A 220 17.87 0.11 -17.93
C ILE A 220 16.83 -0.20 -16.83
N LEU A 221 17.20 -1.02 -15.84
CA LEU A 221 16.30 -1.38 -14.73
C LEU A 221 15.97 -0.16 -13.88
N TYR A 222 16.98 0.64 -13.55
CA TYR A 222 16.87 1.88 -12.81
C TYR A 222 15.95 2.87 -13.50
N GLU A 223 16.21 3.14 -14.78
CA GLU A 223 15.42 4.04 -15.61
C GLU A 223 13.96 3.57 -15.63
N ARG A 224 13.71 2.27 -15.82
CA ARG A 224 12.35 1.74 -15.83
C ARG A 224 11.66 1.87 -14.48
N ILE A 225 12.35 1.64 -13.37
CA ILE A 225 11.77 1.78 -12.02
C ILE A 225 11.47 3.26 -11.71
N VAL A 226 12.38 4.16 -12.03
CA VAL A 226 12.27 5.59 -11.70
C VAL A 226 11.32 6.33 -12.64
N ASN A 227 11.35 6.04 -13.95
CA ASN A 227 10.59 6.76 -14.96
C ASN A 227 9.26 6.09 -15.32
N VAL A 228 9.11 4.79 -15.08
CA VAL A 228 7.86 4.06 -15.36
C VAL A 228 7.17 3.64 -14.07
N VAL A 229 7.80 2.82 -13.23
CA VAL A 229 7.10 2.23 -12.07
C VAL A 229 6.69 3.30 -11.06
N ARG A 230 7.61 4.20 -10.66
CA ARG A 230 7.35 5.21 -9.63
C ARG A 230 6.25 6.22 -10.03
N PRO A 231 6.26 6.86 -11.22
CA PRO A 231 5.23 7.82 -11.59
C PRO A 231 3.87 7.16 -11.75
N ARG A 232 3.83 5.94 -12.29
CA ARG A 232 2.60 5.16 -12.47
C ARG A 232 2.00 4.73 -11.13
N LEU A 233 2.84 4.32 -10.19
CA LEU A 233 2.39 3.99 -8.83
C LEU A 233 1.92 5.24 -8.08
N SER A 234 2.62 6.36 -8.21
CA SER A 234 2.20 7.65 -7.65
C SER A 234 0.86 8.10 -8.22
N ALA A 235 0.64 7.97 -9.52
CA ALA A 235 -0.65 8.27 -10.15
C ALA A 235 -1.78 7.33 -9.66
N TYR A 236 -1.47 6.08 -9.32
CA TYR A 236 -2.41 5.12 -8.77
C TYR A 236 -2.76 5.41 -7.30
N SER A 237 -1.77 5.60 -6.43
CA SER A 237 -1.97 5.73 -4.99
C SER A 237 -2.09 7.17 -4.50
N GLY A 238 -1.69 8.16 -5.29
CA GLY A 238 -1.58 9.56 -4.88
C GLY A 238 -2.89 10.12 -4.34
N LEU A 239 -3.99 9.91 -5.07
CA LEU A 239 -5.31 10.35 -4.63
C LEU A 239 -5.73 9.69 -3.30
N LEU A 240 -5.46 8.39 -3.13
CA LEU A 240 -5.74 7.68 -1.88
C LEU A 240 -4.95 8.28 -0.71
N VAL A 241 -3.64 8.50 -0.91
CA VAL A 241 -2.77 9.10 0.12
C VAL A 241 -3.23 10.50 0.49
N THR A 242 -3.60 11.33 -0.50
CA THR A 242 -4.06 12.71 -0.29
C THR A 242 -5.31 12.79 0.59
N PHE A 243 -6.25 11.86 0.44
CA PHE A 243 -7.48 11.86 1.26
C PHE A 243 -7.31 11.09 2.57
N TYR A 244 -6.52 10.03 2.58
CA TYR A 244 -6.30 9.20 3.78
C TYR A 244 -5.44 9.90 4.83
N CYS A 245 -4.41 10.65 4.41
CA CYS A 245 -3.47 11.29 5.35
C CYS A 245 -4.14 12.34 6.27
N PRO A 246 -4.93 13.31 5.76
CA PRO A 246 -5.66 14.24 6.63
C PRO A 246 -6.65 13.53 7.56
N LEU A 247 -7.32 12.47 7.08
CA LEU A 247 -8.21 11.67 7.92
C LEU A 247 -7.46 11.02 9.07
N LEU A 248 -6.31 10.40 8.79
CA LEU A 248 -5.49 9.77 9.81
C LEU A 248 -5.04 10.78 10.87
N VAL A 249 -4.55 11.95 10.44
CA VAL A 249 -4.14 13.04 11.35
C VAL A 249 -5.31 13.50 12.21
N PHE A 250 -6.48 13.65 11.61
CA PHE A 250 -7.70 14.01 12.32
C PHE A 250 -8.10 12.94 13.36
N GLN A 251 -8.09 11.66 13.00
CA GLN A 251 -8.39 10.56 13.93
C GLN A 251 -7.37 10.49 15.08
N CYS A 252 -6.08 10.70 14.80
CA CYS A 252 -5.04 10.82 15.81
C CYS A 252 -5.33 11.96 16.78
N ALA A 253 -5.71 13.14 16.27
CA ALA A 253 -6.03 14.30 17.09
C ALA A 253 -7.23 14.02 18.00
N VAL A 254 -8.31 13.45 17.44
CA VAL A 254 -9.52 13.08 18.20
C VAL A 254 -9.19 12.09 19.32
N LYS A 255 -8.44 11.03 19.04
CA LYS A 255 -8.06 10.02 20.05
C LYS A 255 -7.07 10.55 21.09
N THR A 256 -6.20 11.47 20.70
CA THR A 256 -5.30 12.14 21.64
C THR A 256 -6.11 13.01 22.61
N LEU A 257 -7.12 13.73 22.10
CA LEU A 257 -8.02 14.52 22.94
C LEU A 257 -8.85 13.65 23.88
N ASP A 258 -9.46 12.56 23.38
CA ASP A 258 -10.18 11.58 24.20
C ASP A 258 -9.28 11.00 25.33
N SER A 259 -7.98 10.81 25.06
CA SER A 259 -7.02 10.30 26.05
C SER A 259 -6.57 11.35 27.07
N LEU A 260 -6.50 12.62 26.69
CA LEU A 260 -6.08 13.73 27.56
C LEU A 260 -7.20 14.20 28.47
N PHE A 261 -8.43 14.12 27.98
CA PHE A 261 -9.65 14.47 28.72
C PHE A 261 -10.54 13.24 28.83
N PRO A 262 -10.11 12.20 29.57
CA PRO A 262 -10.95 11.03 29.75
C PRO A 262 -12.25 11.48 30.39
N ALA A 263 -13.37 11.18 29.73
CA ALA A 263 -14.68 11.40 30.34
C ALA A 263 -14.68 10.70 31.70
N SER A 264 -15.09 11.42 32.74
CA SER A 264 -15.15 10.97 34.15
C SER A 264 -15.94 9.66 34.35
N ASP A 265 -16.66 9.21 33.31
CA ASP A 265 -17.58 8.07 33.32
C ASP A 265 -17.01 6.78 32.69
N LEU A 266 -15.68 6.65 32.51
CA LEU A 266 -15.00 5.39 32.09
C LEU A 266 -15.00 4.29 33.20
N VAL A 267 -16.15 4.15 33.86
CA VAL A 267 -16.40 3.26 35.00
C VAL A 267 -16.68 1.82 34.52
N ASN A 268 -17.30 1.65 33.35
CA ASN A 268 -17.65 0.33 32.82
C ASN A 268 -16.51 -0.35 32.03
N LEU A 269 -16.38 -1.67 32.19
CA LEU A 269 -15.43 -2.50 31.44
C LEU A 269 -15.64 -2.39 29.92
N ASN A 270 -16.91 -2.33 29.47
CA ASN A 270 -17.26 -2.23 28.05
C ASN A 270 -16.73 -0.94 27.42
N ASP A 271 -16.82 0.20 28.11
CA ASP A 271 -16.34 1.48 27.61
C ASP A 271 -14.81 1.52 27.52
N ARG A 272 -14.12 0.89 28.49
CA ARG A 272 -12.66 0.69 28.44
C ARG A 272 -12.23 -0.19 27.27
N MET A 273 -12.96 -1.29 27.04
CA MET A 273 -12.70 -2.19 25.91
C MET A 273 -12.94 -1.47 24.58
N LEU A 274 -14.02 -0.69 24.46
CA LEU A 274 -14.31 0.11 23.27
C LEU A 274 -13.21 1.14 22.99
N PHE A 275 -12.75 1.83 24.03
CA PHE A 275 -11.63 2.76 23.93
C PHE A 275 -10.34 2.06 23.49
N ALA A 276 -10.01 0.91 24.09
CA ALA A 276 -8.86 0.10 23.71
C ALA A 276 -8.94 -0.38 22.25
N PHE A 277 -10.11 -0.83 21.78
CA PHE A 277 -10.32 -1.18 20.38
C PHE A 277 -10.20 0.04 19.46
N GLY A 278 -10.64 1.21 19.91
CA GLY A 278 -10.45 2.48 19.20
C GLY A 278 -8.97 2.85 19.02
N ILE A 279 -8.15 2.70 20.07
CA ILE A 279 -6.69 2.89 19.98
C ILE A 279 -6.08 1.84 19.06
N LEU A 280 -6.47 0.58 19.22
CA LEU A 280 -5.97 -0.52 18.42
C LEU A 280 -6.27 -0.29 16.92
N TRP A 281 -7.48 0.19 16.60
CA TRP A 281 -7.87 0.63 15.25
C TRP A 281 -6.97 1.77 14.75
N LEU A 282 -6.74 2.80 15.57
CA LEU A 282 -5.88 3.92 15.17
C LEU A 282 -4.45 3.47 14.90
N VAL A 283 -3.88 2.64 15.77
CA VAL A 283 -2.53 2.06 15.59
C VAL A 283 -2.49 1.26 14.28
N ASN A 284 -3.54 0.51 13.99
CA ASN A 284 -3.68 -0.20 12.73
C ASN A 284 -3.70 0.74 11.52
N ASP A 285 -4.37 1.88 11.61
CA ASP A 285 -4.43 2.86 10.53
C ASP A 285 -3.10 3.64 10.36
N ILE A 286 -2.40 3.94 11.46
CA ILE A 286 -1.05 4.54 11.44
C ILE A 286 -0.05 3.57 10.79
N LYS A 287 -0.11 2.27 11.12
CA LYS A 287 0.84 1.28 10.58
C LYS A 287 0.83 1.27 9.05
N LYS A 288 -0.33 1.44 8.41
CA LYS A 288 -0.51 1.42 6.95
C LYS A 288 0.34 2.49 6.30
N PHE A 289 0.27 3.69 6.87
CA PHE A 289 0.97 4.85 6.39
C PHE A 289 2.47 4.76 6.67
N VAL A 290 2.86 4.38 7.90
CA VAL A 290 4.26 4.23 8.29
C VAL A 290 4.97 3.18 7.45
N VAL A 291 4.36 2.00 7.25
CA VAL A 291 4.91 0.95 6.39
C VAL A 291 5.10 1.45 4.96
N PHE A 292 4.11 2.15 4.41
CA PHE A 292 4.21 2.71 3.07
C PHE A 292 5.33 3.76 2.95
N LEU A 293 5.48 4.64 3.94
CA LEU A 293 6.55 5.64 3.98
C LEU A 293 7.94 5.00 4.12
N ILE A 294 8.10 4.04 5.03
CA ILE A 294 9.37 3.32 5.23
C ILE A 294 9.79 2.63 3.94
N ILE A 295 8.88 1.93 3.26
CA ILE A 295 9.19 1.25 2.00
C ILE A 295 9.57 2.25 0.89
N SER A 296 8.88 3.40 0.85
CA SER A 296 9.20 4.48 -0.08
C SER A 296 10.59 5.07 0.19
N GLU A 297 10.96 5.23 1.46
CA GLU A 297 12.28 5.72 1.85
C GLU A 297 13.37 4.68 1.57
N ILE A 298 13.12 3.39 1.79
CA ILE A 298 14.05 2.30 1.43
C ILE A 298 14.37 2.36 -0.07
N LEU A 299 13.36 2.57 -0.92
CA LEU A 299 13.59 2.74 -2.36
C LEU A 299 14.48 3.95 -2.64
N LYS A 300 14.19 5.09 -2.00
CA LYS A 300 14.97 6.33 -2.18
C LYS A 300 16.42 6.16 -1.74
N GLN A 301 16.65 5.54 -0.58
CA GLN A 301 17.98 5.27 -0.05
C GLN A 301 18.76 4.31 -0.96
N LYS A 302 18.13 3.21 -1.40
CA LYS A 302 18.74 2.26 -2.34
C LYS A 302 19.10 2.93 -3.66
N VAL A 303 18.19 3.72 -4.22
CA VAL A 303 18.44 4.53 -5.42
C VAL A 303 19.64 5.46 -5.21
N SER A 304 19.68 6.20 -4.10
CA SER A 304 20.76 7.15 -3.82
C SER A 304 22.12 6.47 -3.64
N TYR A 305 22.16 5.37 -2.89
CA TYR A 305 23.39 4.59 -2.66
C TYR A 305 23.95 4.03 -3.97
N LEU A 306 23.08 3.46 -4.80
CA LEU A 306 23.49 2.89 -6.08
C LEU A 306 24.00 3.97 -7.03
N LEU A 307 23.35 5.13 -7.05
CA LEU A 307 23.80 6.27 -7.86
C LEU A 307 25.21 6.76 -7.45
N GLN A 308 25.49 6.81 -6.15
CA GLN A 308 26.83 7.12 -5.63
C GLN A 308 27.86 6.07 -6.04
N LEU A 309 27.49 4.78 -5.99
CA LEU A 309 28.36 3.69 -6.41
C LEU A 309 28.67 3.75 -7.91
N LEU A 310 27.68 4.09 -8.75
CA LEU A 310 27.90 4.33 -10.17
C LEU A 310 28.83 5.51 -10.43
N PHE A 311 28.67 6.62 -9.71
CA PHE A 311 29.57 7.78 -9.85
C PHE A 311 31.01 7.44 -9.47
N SER A 312 31.20 6.68 -8.39
CA SER A 312 32.53 6.21 -7.98
C SER A 312 33.18 5.32 -9.05
N ILE A 313 32.44 4.37 -9.62
CA ILE A 313 32.94 3.51 -10.71
C ILE A 313 33.28 4.34 -11.96
N GLY A 314 32.44 5.32 -12.32
CA GLY A 314 32.69 6.20 -13.46
C GLY A 314 33.93 7.09 -13.29
N GLU A 315 34.23 7.53 -12.07
CA GLU A 315 35.49 8.23 -11.78
C GLU A 315 36.71 7.31 -11.87
N VAL A 316 36.59 6.07 -11.41
CA VAL A 316 37.66 5.08 -11.50
C VAL A 316 37.98 4.74 -12.95
N ASP A 317 36.96 4.56 -13.82
CA ASP A 317 37.17 4.32 -15.26
C ASP A 317 37.84 5.52 -15.95
N LYS A 318 37.43 6.76 -15.62
CA LYS A 318 38.10 7.97 -16.14
C LYS A 318 39.57 8.04 -15.74
N ARG A 319 39.91 7.70 -14.47
CA ARG A 319 41.32 7.68 -14.01
C ARG A 319 42.12 6.59 -14.72
N TYR A 320 41.53 5.42 -14.93
CA TYR A 320 42.19 4.31 -15.61
C TYR A 320 42.50 4.65 -17.09
N LYS A 321 41.51 5.21 -17.81
CA LYS A 321 41.69 5.67 -19.21
C LYS A 321 42.76 6.75 -19.33
N ASN A 322 42.84 7.67 -18.37
CA ASN A 322 43.88 8.69 -18.34
C ASN A 322 45.28 8.09 -18.10
N HIS A 323 45.42 7.09 -17.22
CA HIS A 323 46.71 6.41 -17.00
C HIS A 323 47.16 5.61 -18.22
N THR A 324 46.26 4.90 -18.91
CA THR A 324 46.62 4.16 -20.13
C THR A 324 47.00 5.08 -21.30
N ARG A 325 46.43 6.30 -21.38
CA ARG A 325 46.86 7.30 -22.38
C ARG A 325 48.26 7.83 -22.12
N ILE A 326 48.65 7.99 -20.85
CA ILE A 326 49.98 8.47 -20.48
C ILE A 326 51.05 7.42 -20.84
N ASN A 327 50.79 6.13 -20.58
CA ASN A 327 51.74 5.06 -20.86
C ASN A 327 51.91 4.72 -22.36
N ASN A 328 50.97 5.10 -23.22
CA ASN A 328 51.07 4.86 -24.67
C ASN A 328 51.77 6.01 -25.43
N HIS A 329 52.13 7.10 -24.73
CA HIS A 329 52.84 8.25 -25.31
C HIS A 329 54.28 8.43 -24.78
N SER A 330 54.74 7.49 -23.95
CA SER A 330 56.14 7.31 -23.54
C SER A 330 56.74 6.12 -24.28
#